data_AF-A0AAN1LSR5-F1
#
_entry.id   AF-A0AAN1LSR5-F1
#
_cell.length_a   1.000
_cell.length_b   1.000
_cell.length_c   1.000
_cell.angle_alpha   90.00
_cell.angle_beta   90.00
_cell.angle_gamma   90.00
#
_symmetry.space_group_name_H-M   'P 1'
#
loop_
_entity.id
_entity.type
_entity.pdbx_description
1 polymer ?
#
loop_
_entity_poly.entity_id
_entity_poly.type
_entity_poly.pdbx_seq_one_letter_code
_entity_poly.pdbx_strand_id
1 'polypeptide(L)' 'MSANCAECARLEREKEEARQTGDLSKVTDCAVLLKRHPDHSKRSALSGRGRA' A
#
# COMPACT_ATOMS: atom_id res chain seq x y z
N MET A 1 -4.16 -12.01 -0.02
CA MET A 1 -3.28 -11.42 1.02
C MET A 1 -1.83 -11.67 0.63
N SER A 2 -1.17 -10.69 0.00
CA SER A 2 0.20 -10.84 -0.51
C SER A 2 1.07 -9.74 0.09
N ALA A 3 1.81 -10.10 1.13
CA ALA A 3 2.49 -9.23 2.10
C ALA A 3 3.77 -8.51 1.57
N ASN A 4 3.83 -8.03 0.32
CA ASN A 4 5.07 -7.48 -0.25
C ASN A 4 4.90 -6.31 -1.24
N CYS A 5 3.82 -5.53 -1.14
CA CYS A 5 3.71 -4.28 -1.89
C CYS A 5 4.10 -3.09 -1.00
N ALA A 6 5.18 -2.38 -1.37
CA ALA A 6 5.61 -1.18 -0.66
C ALA A 6 4.53 -0.08 -0.65
N GLU A 7 3.70 -0.04 -1.70
CA GLU A 7 2.56 0.88 -1.80
C GLU A 7 1.45 0.51 -0.81
N CYS A 8 1.11 -0.78 -0.67
CA CYS A 8 0.16 -1.23 0.34
C CYS A 8 0.64 -0.89 1.76
N ALA A 9 1.93 -1.10 2.06
CA ALA A 9 2.50 -0.76 3.36
C ALA A 9 2.47 0.76 3.64
N ARG A 10 2.63 1.60 2.60
CA ARG A 10 2.46 3.05 2.71
C ARG A 10 1.00 3.44 2.95
N LEU A 11 0.07 2.89 2.17
CA LEU A 11 -1.36 3.15 2.31
C LEU A 11 -1.92 2.70 3.67
N GLU A 12 -1.42 1.60 4.22
CA GLU A 12 -1.82 1.17 5.57
C GLU A 12 -1.33 2.13 6.66
N ARG A 13 -0.10 2.64 6.55
CA ARG A 13 0.43 3.67 7.46
C ARG A 13 -0.35 4.97 7.34
N GLU A 14 -0.59 5.44 6.11
CA GLU A 14 -1.32 6.69 5.86
C GLU A 14 -2.77 6.59 6.37
N LYS A 15 -3.41 5.42 6.22
CA LYS A 15 -4.72 5.13 6.81
C LYS A 15 -4.69 5.23 8.34
N GLU A 16 -3.64 4.73 8.98
CA GLU A 16 -3.49 4.79 10.45
C GLU A 16 -3.20 6.20 10.95
N GLU A 17 -2.40 6.98 10.23
CA GLU A 17 -2.19 8.40 10.51
C GLU A 17 -3.47 9.22 10.33
N ALA A 18 -4.21 8.98 9.24
CA ALA A 18 -5.51 9.60 9.00
C ALA A 18 -6.54 9.25 10.08
N ARG A 19 -6.51 8.02 10.59
CA ARG A 19 -7.35 7.60 11.71
C ARG A 19 -6.98 8.33 13.01
N GLN A 20 -5.69 8.55 13.25
CA GLN A 20 -5.21 9.30 14.42
C GLN A 20 -5.55 10.79 14.33
N THR A 21 -5.52 11.37 13.12
CA THR A 21 -5.92 12.77 12.89
C THR A 21 -7.44 12.96 12.85
N GLY A 22 -8.23 11.89 12.75
CA GLY A 22 -9.69 11.96 12.60
C GLY A 22 -10.15 12.24 11.16
N ASP A 23 -9.25 12.16 10.19
CA ASP A 23 -9.50 12.38 8.77
C ASP A 23 -10.15 11.15 8.12
N LEU A 24 -11.43 10.93 8.44
CA LEU A 24 -12.23 9.80 7.94
C LEU A 24 -12.30 9.74 6.40
N SER A 25 -12.17 10.90 5.74
CA SER A 25 -12.11 11.00 4.27
C SER A 25 -10.88 10.25 3.73
N LYS A 26 -9.69 10.56 4.26
CA LYS A 26 -8.44 9.87 3.87
C LYS A 26 -8.44 8.40 4.28
N VAL A 27 -9.01 8.06 5.43
CA VAL A 27 -9.17 6.66 5.85
C VAL A 27 -9.96 5.87 4.80
N THR A 28 -11.04 6.47 4.30
CA THR A 28 -11.91 5.83 3.30
C THR A 28 -11.22 5.76 1.94
N ASP A 29 -10.52 6.82 1.53
CA ASP A 29 -9.74 6.86 0.28
C ASP A 29 -8.64 5.79 0.28
N CYS A 30 -7.82 5.73 1.33
CA CYS A 30 -6.79 4.69 1.49
C CYS A 30 -7.40 3.28 1.51
N ALA A 31 -8.55 3.08 2.17
CA ALA A 31 -9.24 1.79 2.18
C ALA A 31 -9.75 1.40 0.78
N VAL A 32 -10.28 2.36 0.01
CA VAL A 32 -10.71 2.13 -1.37
C VAL A 32 -9.52 1.85 -2.28
N LEU A 33 -8.40 2.57 -2.13
CA LEU A 33 -7.16 2.35 -2.87
C LEU A 33 -6.60 0.96 -2.59
N LEU A 34 -6.53 0.54 -1.33
CA LEU A 34 -6.11 -0.82 -0.95
C LEU A 34 -7.03 -1.91 -1.55
N LYS A 35 -8.33 -1.64 -1.65
CA LYS A 35 -9.34 -2.59 -2.15
C LYS A 35 -9.39 -2.63 -3.69
N ARG A 36 -9.15 -1.49 -4.33
CA ARG A 36 -9.01 -1.36 -5.79
C ARG A 36 -7.65 -1.81 -6.29
N HIS A 37 -6.65 -1.88 -5.42
CA HIS A 37 -5.32 -2.34 -5.78
C HIS A 37 -5.45 -3.74 -6.40
N PRO A 38 -5.26 -3.89 -7.73
CA PRO A 38 -5.38 -5.19 -8.35
C PRO A 38 -4.31 -6.09 -7.76
N ASP A 39 -4.68 -7.33 -7.45
CA ASP A 39 -3.78 -8.34 -6.91
C ASP A 39 -2.53 -8.40 -7.79
N HIS A 40 -1.37 -8.08 -7.22
CA HIS A 40 -0.06 -8.08 -7.89
C HIS A 40 0.34 -9.53 -8.23
N SER A 41 -0.44 -10.18 -9.09
CA SER A 41 -0.32 -11.61 -9.31
C SER A 41 0.89 -11.98 -10.16
N LYS A 42 1.59 -11.04 -10.82
CA LYS A 42 2.82 -11.39 -11.55
C LYS A 42 3.85 -10.25 -11.54
N ARG A 43 5.01 -10.58 -10.97
CA ARG A 43 6.35 -10.12 -11.41
C ARG A 43 6.74 -8.68 -11.04
N SER A 44 7.15 -8.51 -9.80
CA SER A 44 8.21 -7.53 -9.46
C SER A 44 9.30 -8.18 -8.61
N ALA A 45 9.69 -9.40 -9.00
CA ALA A 45 10.93 -10.06 -8.54
C ALA A 45 12.16 -9.60 -9.36
N LEU A 46 12.19 -8.34 -9.82
CA LEU A 46 13.27 -7.82 -10.68
C LEU A 46 13.70 -6.38 -10.33
N SER A 47 13.50 -5.90 -9.09
CA SER A 47 14.38 -4.82 -8.62
C SER A 47 15.66 -5.47 -8.08
N GLY A 48 16.47 -5.93 -9.04
CA GLY A 48 17.74 -6.60 -8.82
C GLY A 48 18.71 -5.71 -8.06
N ARG A 49 19.42 -6.33 -7.12
CA ARG A 49 20.67 -5.83 -6.55
C ARG A 49 21.63 -5.45 -7.68
N GLY A 50 21.88 -4.15 -7.87
CA GLY A 50 23.03 -3.65 -8.60
C GLY A 50 24.19 -3.45 -7.64
N ARG A 51 25.07 -4.45 -7.51
CA ARG A 51 26.45 -4.25 -7.06
C ARG A 51 27.30 -4.04 -8.31
N ALA A 52 28.01 -2.93 -8.39
CA ALA A 52 29.14 -2.70 -9.28
C ALA A 52 30.26 -2.09 -8.42
#